data_AF-A0A4Y2RBW2-F1
#
_entry.id   AF-A0A4Y2RBW2-F1
#
_cell.length_a   1.000
_cell.length_b   1.000
_cell.length_c   1.000
_cell.angle_alpha   90.00
_cell.angle_beta   90.00
_cell.angle_gamma   90.00
#
_symmetry.space_group_name_H-M   'P 1'
#
loop_
_entity.id
_entity.type
_entity.pdbx_description
1 polymer ?
#
loop_
_entity_poly.entity_id
_entity_poly.type
_entity_poly.pdbx_seq_one_letter_code
_entity_poly.pdbx_strand_id
1 'polypeptide(L)'
;MATTFNNMFYKSAKTLNELVMRLGSQTYDEINIIIANAEQPKKMPQSNPFLIQDFVKKSVTRHEQIENMKYTRQGKYQFTTKDPICAVQLLSLEKFMDISVATDIIWENVSARYLIYPHLPL
;
A
#
# COMPACT_ATOMS: atom_id res chain seq x y z
N MET A 1 -24.69 17.90 -11.55
CA MET A 1 -23.33 18.47 -11.66
C MET A 1 -22.44 17.69 -10.68
N ALA A 2 -21.25 17.29 -11.15
CA ALA A 2 -20.42 16.26 -10.53
C ALA A 2 -20.11 16.54 -9.06
N THR A 3 -20.47 15.59 -8.20
CA THR A 3 -20.00 15.53 -6.81
C THR A 3 -18.50 15.26 -6.86
N THR A 4 -17.72 16.26 -6.47
CA THR A 4 -16.27 16.16 -6.35
C THR A 4 -15.96 15.08 -5.31
N PHE A 5 -15.62 13.86 -5.76
CA PHE A 5 -15.05 12.85 -4.86
C PHE A 5 -13.67 13.35 -4.44
N ASN A 6 -13.63 13.99 -3.28
CA ASN A 6 -12.40 14.21 -2.55
C ASN A 6 -11.83 12.82 -2.29
N ASN A 7 -10.79 12.44 -3.04
CA ASN A 7 -9.91 11.31 -2.70
C ASN A 7 -9.09 11.68 -1.46
N MET A 8 -9.77 12.02 -0.36
CA MET A 8 -9.17 11.98 0.97
C MET A 8 -8.97 10.51 1.28
N PHE A 9 -7.84 9.99 0.82
CA PHE A 9 -7.27 8.75 1.34
C PHE A 9 -7.24 8.92 2.87
N TYR A 10 -8.00 8.09 3.57
CA TYR A 10 -8.07 8.10 5.03
C TYR A 10 -6.69 7.71 5.57
N LYS A 11 -5.79 8.68 5.75
CA LYS A 11 -4.55 8.46 6.48
C LYS A 11 -4.92 8.18 7.92
N SER A 12 -4.72 6.94 8.36
CA SER A 12 -4.84 6.63 9.77
C SER A 12 -3.79 7.40 10.56
N ALA A 13 -4.17 8.01 11.69
CA ALA A 13 -3.23 8.61 12.65
C ALA A 13 -2.39 7.56 13.42
N LYS A 14 -2.56 6.28 13.09
CA LYS A 14 -1.89 5.15 13.73
C LYS A 14 -0.51 4.91 13.13
N THR A 15 0.39 4.39 13.96
CA THR A 15 1.76 4.06 13.54
C THR A 15 1.78 2.82 12.64
N LEU A 16 2.86 2.67 11.86
CA LEU A 16 3.09 1.46 11.07
C LEU A 16 3.12 0.19 11.95
N ASN A 17 3.54 0.31 13.21
CA ASN A 17 3.55 -0.79 14.19
C ASN A 17 2.14 -1.24 14.58
N GLU A 18 1.23 -0.30 14.85
CA GLU A 18 -0.18 -0.64 15.12
C GLU A 18 -0.84 -1.28 13.89
N LEU A 19 -0.44 -0.83 12.69
CA LEU A 19 -0.85 -1.46 11.45
C LEU A 19 -0.34 -2.90 11.35
N VAL A 20 0.94 -3.16 11.66
CA VAL A 20 1.53 -4.51 11.69
C VAL A 20 0.77 -5.41 12.66
N MET A 21 0.52 -4.94 13.89
CA MET A 21 -0.18 -5.72 14.91
C MET A 21 -1.59 -6.09 14.45
N ARG A 22 -2.31 -5.16 13.81
CA ARG A 22 -3.67 -5.40 13.30
C ARG A 22 -3.64 -6.39 12.15
N LEU A 23 -2.81 -6.10 11.15
CA LEU A 23 -2.65 -6.90 9.94
C LEU A 23 -2.23 -8.34 10.30
N GLY A 24 -1.31 -8.53 11.24
CA GLY A 24 -0.88 -9.87 11.67
C GLY A 24 -1.93 -10.70 12.42
N SER A 25 -3.01 -10.07 12.90
CA SER A 25 -4.04 -10.73 13.73
C SER A 25 -5.24 -11.27 12.95
N GLN A 26 -5.31 -11.03 11.63
CA GLN A 26 -6.46 -11.38 10.79
C GLN A 26 -6.04 -11.93 9.43
N THR A 27 -6.96 -12.64 8.79
CA THR A 27 -6.86 -13.04 7.38
C THR A 27 -7.57 -12.02 6.51
N TYR A 28 -6.97 -11.67 5.37
CA TYR A 28 -7.52 -10.69 4.43
C TYR A 28 -7.76 -11.33 3.07
N ASP A 29 -8.90 -11.01 2.45
CA ASP A 29 -9.16 -11.40 1.06
C ASP A 29 -8.27 -10.62 0.09
N GLU A 30 -8.03 -9.34 0.35
CA GLU A 30 -7.06 -8.53 -0.37
C GLU A 30 -6.55 -7.38 0.52
N ILE A 31 -5.24 -7.13 0.48
CA ILE A 31 -4.60 -5.92 0.99
C ILE A 31 -4.00 -5.22 -0.22
N ASN A 32 -4.50 -4.03 -0.53
CA ASN A 32 -4.03 -3.23 -1.65
C ASN A 32 -3.13 -2.10 -1.15
N ILE A 33 -1.88 -2.11 -1.58
CA ILE A 33 -0.86 -1.12 -1.20
C ILE A 33 -0.59 -0.22 -2.40
N ILE A 34 -0.61 1.09 -2.17
CA ILE A 34 -0.26 2.11 -3.14
C ILE A 34 1.15 2.59 -2.87
N ILE A 35 1.97 2.65 -3.92
CA ILE A 35 3.28 3.30 -3.93
C ILE A 35 3.23 4.47 -4.90
N ALA A 36 3.35 5.67 -4.37
CA ALA A 36 3.33 6.93 -5.11
C ALA A 36 4.67 7.67 -4.97
N ASN A 37 4.95 8.58 -5.88
CA ASN A 37 6.09 9.48 -5.74
C ASN A 37 5.90 10.36 -4.48
N ALA A 38 6.94 10.50 -3.66
CA ALA A 38 6.89 11.35 -2.47
C ALA A 38 6.68 12.83 -2.83
N GLU A 39 7.21 13.28 -3.96
CA GLU A 39 7.10 14.65 -4.45
C GLU A 39 5.80 14.84 -5.24
N GLN A 40 4.69 15.12 -4.55
CA GLN A 40 3.45 15.46 -5.24
C GLN A 40 3.56 16.82 -5.97
N PRO A 41 2.95 16.96 -7.17
CA PRO A 41 2.04 16.03 -7.85
C PRO A 41 2.74 15.10 -8.87
N LYS A 42 4.04 14.83 -8.73
CA LYS A 42 4.77 14.00 -9.70
C LYS A 42 4.23 12.57 -9.74
N LYS A 43 4.19 12.01 -10.94
CA LYS A 43 3.85 10.60 -11.17
C LYS A 43 5.09 9.73 -10.95
N MET A 44 4.87 8.48 -10.55
CA MET A 44 5.90 7.46 -10.65
C MET A 44 6.23 7.22 -12.13
N PRO A 45 7.51 7.13 -12.52
CA PRO A 45 7.85 6.71 -13.87
C PRO A 45 7.46 5.25 -14.08
N GLN A 46 6.87 4.98 -15.24
CA GLN A 46 6.59 3.62 -15.65
C GLN A 46 7.91 2.94 -16.01
N SER A 47 8.23 1.86 -15.30
CA SER A 47 9.49 1.14 -15.45
C SER A 47 9.27 -0.26 -16.01
N ASN A 48 10.35 -0.86 -16.49
CA ASN A 48 10.31 -2.21 -17.04
C ASN A 48 9.81 -3.21 -15.96
N PRO A 49 8.79 -4.04 -16.23
CA PRO A 49 8.25 -5.01 -15.28
C PRO A 49 9.30 -5.97 -14.69
N PHE A 50 10.31 -6.38 -15.46
CA PHE A 50 11.37 -7.27 -14.98
C PHE A 50 12.27 -6.60 -13.93
N LEU A 51 12.61 -5.32 -14.14
CA LEU A 51 13.38 -4.54 -13.17
C LEU A 51 12.60 -4.33 -11.88
N ILE A 52 11.29 -4.11 -12.00
CA ILE A 52 10.42 -3.99 -10.83
C ILE A 52 10.38 -5.31 -10.06
N GLN A 53 10.22 -6.45 -10.75
CA GLN A 53 10.25 -7.76 -10.09
C GLN A 53 11.56 -8.02 -9.37
N ASP A 54 12.71 -7.71 -9.99
CA ASP A 54 14.02 -7.87 -9.37
C ASP A 54 14.18 -6.97 -8.13
N PHE A 55 13.70 -5.74 -8.19
CA PHE A 55 13.68 -4.84 -7.04
C PHE A 55 12.82 -5.43 -5.91
N VAL A 56 11.59 -5.83 -6.22
CA VAL A 56 10.65 -6.37 -5.22
C VAL A 56 11.20 -7.63 -4.56
N LYS A 57 11.80 -8.55 -5.32
CA LYS A 57 12.45 -9.76 -4.79
C LYS A 57 13.55 -9.45 -3.78
N LYS A 58 14.30 -8.36 -4.01
CA LYS A 58 15.39 -7.91 -3.11
C LYS A 58 14.87 -7.16 -1.89
N SER A 59 13.79 -6.39 -2.03
CA SER A 59 13.28 -5.50 -0.99
C SER A 59 12.20 -6.13 -0.10
N VAL A 60 11.52 -7.18 -0.58
CA VAL A 60 10.39 -7.83 0.11
C VAL A 60 10.69 -9.31 0.24
N THR A 61 10.88 -9.79 1.47
CA THR A 61 11.26 -11.20 1.70
C THR A 61 10.14 -12.15 1.33
N ARG A 62 8.88 -11.74 1.53
CA ARG A 62 7.69 -12.53 1.17
C ARG A 62 7.11 -12.14 -0.19
N HIS A 63 7.95 -11.75 -1.15
CA HIS A 63 7.52 -11.31 -2.48
C HIS A 63 6.64 -12.32 -3.23
N GLU A 64 6.79 -13.63 -2.97
CA GLU A 64 5.92 -14.67 -3.55
C GLU A 64 4.46 -14.57 -3.10
N GLN A 65 4.17 -13.84 -2.03
CA GLN A 65 2.81 -13.59 -1.55
C GLN A 65 2.12 -12.41 -2.26
N ILE A 66 2.81 -11.75 -3.20
CA ILE A 66 2.24 -10.70 -4.03
C ILE A 66 1.42 -11.37 -5.13
N GLU A 67 0.11 -11.18 -5.09
CA GLU A 67 -0.82 -11.75 -6.05
C GLU A 67 -0.90 -10.93 -7.33
N ASN A 68 -0.73 -9.61 -7.22
CA ASN A 68 -0.80 -8.72 -8.37
C ASN A 68 0.05 -7.46 -8.18
N MET A 69 0.51 -6.92 -9.30
CA MET A 69 1.18 -5.62 -9.39
C MET A 69 0.69 -4.91 -10.65
N LYS A 70 0.21 -3.68 -10.49
CA LYS A 70 -0.23 -2.86 -11.63
C LYS A 70 0.22 -1.41 -11.51
N TYR A 71 0.46 -0.80 -12.66
CA TYR A 71 0.64 0.64 -12.77
C TYR A 71 -0.71 1.31 -13.05
N THR A 72 -1.11 2.24 -12.18
CA THR A 72 -2.42 2.88 -12.24
C THR A 72 -2.42 4.07 -13.20
N ARG A 73 -3.60 4.46 -13.70
CA ARG A 73 -3.77 5.66 -14.55
C ARG A 73 -3.36 6.96 -13.84
N GLN A 74 -3.38 6.97 -12.50
CA GLN A 74 -2.91 8.09 -11.68
C GLN A 74 -1.39 8.18 -11.59
N GLY A 75 -0.65 7.25 -12.20
CA GLY A 75 0.81 7.24 -12.16
C GLY A 75 1.37 6.77 -10.82
N LYS A 76 0.76 5.73 -10.25
CA LYS A 76 1.18 5.07 -9.00
C LYS A 76 1.27 3.57 -9.23
N TYR A 77 2.11 2.87 -8.48
CA TYR A 77 2.07 1.41 -8.44
C TYR A 77 1.07 0.95 -7.39
N GLN A 78 0.33 -0.10 -7.70
CA GLN A 78 -0.52 -0.81 -6.76
C GLN A 78 -0.06 -2.26 -6.68
N PHE A 79 0.15 -2.73 -5.46
CA PHE A 79 0.42 -4.11 -5.13
C PHE A 79 -0.77 -4.71 -4.40
N THR A 80 -1.07 -5.98 -4.68
CA THR A 80 -2.12 -6.74 -4.01
C THR A 80 -1.48 -7.96 -3.34
N THR A 81 -1.78 -8.17 -2.07
CA THR A 81 -1.36 -9.35 -1.32
C THR A 81 -2.42 -9.70 -0.28
N LYS A 82 -2.52 -10.97 0.09
CA LYS A 82 -3.28 -11.41 1.27
C LYS A 82 -2.42 -11.49 2.51
N ASP A 83 -1.10 -11.43 2.33
CA ASP A 83 -0.14 -11.62 3.40
C ASP A 83 0.14 -10.30 4.13
N PRO A 84 -0.21 -10.21 5.42
CA PRO A 84 -0.04 -8.96 6.14
C PRO A 84 1.43 -8.57 6.37
N ILE A 85 2.34 -9.55 6.44
CA ILE A 85 3.79 -9.28 6.54
C ILE A 85 4.31 -8.67 5.23
N CYS A 86 3.94 -9.25 4.08
CA CYS A 86 4.25 -8.69 2.77
C CYS A 86 3.71 -7.26 2.60
N ALA A 87 2.47 -7.01 3.04
CA ALA A 87 1.88 -5.67 2.99
C ALA A 87 2.68 -4.64 3.80
N VAL A 88 3.07 -4.99 5.03
CA VAL A 88 3.90 -4.13 5.89
C VAL A 88 5.26 -3.84 5.25
N GLN A 89 5.91 -4.85 4.66
CA GLN A 89 7.19 -4.66 3.98
C GLN A 89 7.07 -3.68 2.81
N LEU A 90 6.01 -3.79 2.01
CA LEU A 90 5.72 -2.86 0.92
C LEU A 90 5.42 -1.44 1.45
N LEU A 91 4.70 -1.32 2.56
CA LEU A 91 4.41 -0.03 3.20
C LEU A 91 5.64 0.62 3.83
N SER A 92 6.63 -0.17 4.21
CA SER A 92 7.89 0.33 4.81
C SER A 92 8.89 0.83 3.78
N LEU A 93 8.57 0.75 2.47
CA LEU A 93 9.45 1.24 1.42
C LEU A 93 9.53 2.77 1.46
N GLU A 94 10.72 3.29 1.74
CA GLU A 94 11.03 4.72 1.59
C GLU A 94 11.48 5.06 0.16
N LYS A 95 12.03 4.07 -0.55
CA LYS A 95 12.47 4.19 -1.94
C LYS A 95 11.95 3.05 -2.79
N PHE A 96 11.67 3.35 -4.06
CA PHE A 96 11.29 2.38 -5.07
C PHE A 96 12.05 2.66 -6.36
N MET A 97 12.97 1.76 -6.74
CA MET A 97 13.90 1.96 -7.87
C MET A 97 14.62 3.33 -7.80
N ASP A 98 15.23 3.62 -6.65
CA ASP A 98 15.96 4.87 -6.35
C ASP A 98 15.11 6.16 -6.26
N ILE A 99 13.80 6.06 -6.39
CA ILE A 99 12.87 7.19 -6.26
C ILE A 99 12.31 7.20 -4.84
N SER A 100 12.31 8.36 -4.18
CA SER A 100 11.64 8.55 -2.89
C SER A 100 10.13 8.38 -3.05
N VAL A 101 9.52 7.55 -2.22
CA VAL A 101 8.10 7.19 -2.33
C VAL A 101 7.32 7.47 -1.06
N ALA A 102 6.03 7.71 -1.26
CA ALA A 102 5.02 7.67 -0.22
C ALA A 102 4.16 6.42 -0.45
N THR A 103 3.96 5.65 0.61
CA THR A 103 3.17 4.42 0.60
C THR A 103 1.86 4.62 1.36
N ASP A 104 0.82 3.92 0.96
CA ASP A 104 -0.48 3.94 1.64
C ASP A 104 -1.26 2.65 1.36
N ILE A 105 -2.32 2.40 2.12
CA ILE A 105 -3.22 1.27 1.93
C ILE A 105 -4.55 1.76 1.36
N ILE A 106 -5.15 0.97 0.46
CA ILE A 106 -6.55 1.12 0.11
C ILE A 106 -7.39 0.51 1.23
N TRP A 107 -7.86 1.38 2.13
CA TRP A 107 -8.56 0.97 3.34
C TRP A 107 -9.88 0.27 3.07
N GLU A 108 -10.54 0.48 1.93
CA GLU A 108 -11.80 -0.18 1.59
C GLU A 108 -11.69 -1.73 1.60
N ASN A 109 -10.51 -2.28 1.29
CA ASN A 109 -10.29 -3.72 1.25
C ASN A 109 -9.85 -4.31 2.60
N VAL A 110 -9.20 -3.49 3.44
CA VAL A 110 -8.77 -3.87 4.79
C VAL A 110 -9.88 -3.58 5.82
N SER A 111 -10.86 -2.75 5.47
CA SER A 111 -11.84 -2.23 6.41
C SER A 111 -13.26 -2.10 5.85
N ALA A 112 -14.10 -3.07 6.21
CA ALA A 112 -15.46 -2.75 6.65
C ALA A 112 -15.50 -2.30 8.14
N ARG A 113 -14.43 -2.55 8.94
CA ARG A 113 -14.46 -2.37 10.42
C ARG A 113 -13.57 -1.26 10.99
N TYR A 114 -12.62 -0.70 10.23
CA TYR A 114 -11.69 0.34 10.73
C TYR A 114 -12.35 1.72 10.83
N LEU A 115 -13.29 2.02 9.93
CA LEU A 115 -14.05 3.29 9.94
C LEU A 115 -15.14 3.35 11.02
N ILE A 116 -15.53 2.21 11.62
CA ILE A 116 -16.65 2.16 12.55
C ILE A 116 -16.22 2.44 14.00
N TYR A 117 -14.96 2.18 14.39
CA TYR A 117 -14.50 2.39 15.76
C TYR A 117 -13.07 2.95 15.85
N PRO A 118 -12.90 4.29 15.77
CA PRO A 118 -11.62 4.96 16.06
C PRO A 118 -11.16 4.84 17.54
N HIS A 119 -11.94 4.21 18.43
CA HIS A 119 -11.75 4.30 19.88
C HIS A 119 -11.71 2.97 20.66
N LEU A 120 -11.63 1.80 20.01
CA LEU A 120 -11.47 0.58 20.81
C LEU A 120 -10.01 0.43 21.29
N PRO A 121 -9.76 0.32 22.61
CA PRO A 121 -8.46 -0.06 23.12
C PRO A 121 -8.17 -1.53 22.74
N LEU A 122 -6.87 -1.84 22.60
CA LEU A 122 -6.34 -3.17 22.34
C LEU A 122 -6.69 -4.16 23.46
#